data_AF-A0A541AXI7-F1
#
_entry.id   AF-A0A541AXI7-F1
#
_cell.length_a   1.000
_cell.length_b   1.000
_cell.length_c   1.000
_cell.angle_alpha   90.00
_cell.angle_beta   90.00
_cell.angle_gamma   90.00
#
_symmetry.space_group_name_H-M   'P 1'
#
loop_
_entity.id
_entity.type
_entity.pdbx_description
1 polymer ?
#
loop_
_entity_poly.entity_id
_entity_poly.type
_entity_poly.pdbx_seq_one_letter_code
_entity_poly.pdbx_strand_id
1 'polypeptide(L)'
;MTDLRPIAEMFLDENNKKIVPSNIKSDFTHRSLAYWIMDDGQRVKRGLQAGVTLCTDNFNADLVETLRDMLHQNFGMITSIHKKKNNYGDIYHRVYIKKE
;
A
#
# COMPACT_ATOMS: atom_id res chain seq x y z
N MET A 1 12.74 -23.44 12.22
CA MET A 1 12.44 -22.02 11.91
C MET A 1 12.50 -21.87 10.40
N THR A 2 11.46 -21.30 9.79
CA THR A 2 11.52 -20.93 8.37
C THR A 2 12.50 -19.77 8.22
N ASP A 3 13.44 -19.90 7.29
CA ASP A 3 14.35 -18.81 6.96
C ASP A 3 13.59 -17.70 6.24
N LEU A 4 13.55 -16.50 6.85
CA LEU A 4 12.83 -15.34 6.32
C LEU A 4 13.71 -14.46 5.42
N ARG A 5 15.02 -14.72 5.34
CA ARG A 5 15.96 -13.92 4.53
C ARG A 5 15.53 -13.80 3.07
N PRO A 6 15.10 -14.89 2.39
CA PRO A 6 14.67 -14.77 0.99
C PRO A 6 13.47 -13.82 0.81
N ILE A 7 12.55 -13.79 1.78
CA ILE A 7 11.40 -12.88 1.74
C ILE A 7 11.87 -11.45 2.00
N ALA A 8 12.74 -11.22 2.98
CA ALA A 8 13.26 -9.90 3.30
C ALA A 8 14.02 -9.28 2.11
N GLU A 9 14.85 -10.08 1.43
CA GLU A 9 15.64 -9.66 0.26
C GLU A 9 14.76 -9.22 -0.92
N MET A 10 13.50 -9.68 -1.02
CA MET A 10 12.56 -9.19 -2.03
C MET A 10 12.13 -7.73 -1.80
N PHE A 11 12.21 -7.22 -0.57
CA PHE A 11 11.71 -5.89 -0.19
C PHE A 11 12.81 -4.91 0.18
N LEU A 12 14.08 -5.28 0.01
CA LEU A 12 15.24 -4.45 0.33
C LEU A 12 16.12 -4.29 -0.92
N ASP A 13 16.56 -3.07 -1.20
CA ASP A 13 17.60 -2.83 -2.20
C ASP A 13 19.01 -3.15 -1.67
N GLU A 14 20.03 -2.99 -2.51
CA GLU A 14 21.45 -3.19 -2.17
C GLU A 14 21.95 -2.32 -0.99
N ASN A 15 21.23 -1.25 -0.65
CA ASN A 15 21.51 -0.36 0.47
C ASN A 15 20.62 -0.64 1.69
N ASN A 16 19.87 -1.76 1.71
CA ASN A 16 18.89 -2.13 2.73
C ASN A 16 17.71 -1.14 2.87
N LYS A 17 17.40 -0.39 1.81
CA LYS A 17 16.24 0.49 1.78
C LYS A 17 15.02 -0.28 1.27
N LYS A 18 13.85 0.00 1.88
CA LYS A 18 12.58 -0.63 1.51
C LYS A 18 12.21 -0.29 0.07
N ILE A 19 11.90 -1.32 -0.72
CA ILE A 19 11.41 -1.22 -2.09
C ILE A 19 10.09 -2.00 -2.27
N VAL A 20 9.37 -1.72 -3.36
CA VAL A 20 8.30 -2.58 -3.85
C VAL A 20 8.87 -3.41 -5.00
N PRO A 21 8.93 -4.75 -4.89
CA PRO A 21 9.51 -5.59 -5.93
C PRO A 21 8.68 -5.53 -7.22
N SER A 22 9.35 -5.65 -8.38
CA SER A 22 8.70 -5.56 -9.68
C SER A 22 7.68 -6.69 -9.94
N ASN A 23 7.89 -7.86 -9.33
CA ASN A 23 6.98 -9.00 -9.39
C ASN A 23 5.87 -8.95 -8.34
N ILE A 24 5.71 -7.86 -7.57
CA ILE A 24 4.66 -7.78 -6.54
C ILE A 24 3.28 -8.10 -7.12
N LYS A 25 3.02 -7.76 -8.39
CA LYS A 25 1.74 -8.03 -9.05
C LYS A 25 1.41 -9.51 -9.15
N SER A 26 2.38 -10.40 -9.41
CA SER A 26 2.11 -11.85 -9.50
C SER A 26 1.85 -12.48 -8.14
N ASP A 27 2.50 -11.96 -7.09
CA ASP A 27 2.54 -12.60 -5.78
C ASP A 27 1.50 -12.00 -4.82
N PHE A 28 0.91 -10.85 -5.18
CA PHE A 28 -0.04 -10.13 -4.34
C PHE A 28 -1.46 -10.68 -4.50
N THR A 29 -1.87 -11.45 -3.50
CA THR A 29 -3.16 -12.15 -3.48
C THR A 29 -4.20 -11.43 -2.61
N HIS A 30 -5.45 -11.89 -2.63
CA HIS A 30 -6.49 -11.46 -1.70
C HIS A 30 -6.06 -11.63 -0.22
N ARG A 31 -5.27 -12.67 0.08
CA ARG A 31 -4.73 -12.90 1.42
C ARG A 31 -3.70 -11.81 1.79
N SER A 32 -2.80 -11.47 0.87
CA SER A 32 -1.83 -10.37 1.04
C SER A 32 -2.56 -9.05 1.30
N LEU A 33 -3.63 -8.77 0.54
CA LEU A 33 -4.47 -7.59 0.74
C LEU A 33 -5.15 -7.58 2.10
N ALA A 34 -5.69 -8.72 2.55
CA ALA A 34 -6.33 -8.82 3.85
C ALA A 34 -5.35 -8.51 4.99
N TYR A 35 -4.13 -9.06 4.95
CA TYR A 35 -3.08 -8.71 5.91
C TYR A 35 -2.72 -7.23 5.87
N TRP A 36 -2.56 -6.66 4.68
CA TRP A 36 -2.23 -5.25 4.55
C TRP A 36 -3.34 -4.33 5.10
N ILE A 37 -4.61 -4.66 4.87
CA ILE A 37 -5.74 -3.96 5.47
C ILE A 37 -5.77 -4.11 7.00
N MET A 38 -5.38 -5.26 7.54
CA MET A 38 -5.32 -5.46 8.99
C MET A 38 -4.21 -4.66 9.65
N ASP A 39 -3.05 -4.56 9.00
CA ASP A 39 -1.88 -3.87 9.55
C ASP A 39 -1.96 -2.35 9.37
N ASP A 40 -2.20 -1.90 8.12
CA ASP A 40 -2.11 -0.48 7.73
C ASP A 40 -3.46 0.12 7.30
N GLY A 41 -4.55 -0.65 7.39
CA GLY A 41 -5.88 -0.20 7.00
C GLY A 41 -6.57 0.65 8.06
N GLN A 42 -7.18 1.74 7.62
CA GLN A 42 -7.99 2.63 8.45
C GLN A 42 -9.37 2.81 7.84
N ARG A 43 -10.41 2.56 8.63
CA ARG A 43 -11.80 2.76 8.21
C ARG A 43 -12.10 4.26 8.07
N VAL A 44 -12.58 4.66 6.90
CA VAL A 44 -13.13 5.99 6.65
C VAL A 44 -14.63 5.95 6.88
N LYS A 45 -15.13 6.67 7.89
CA LYS A 45 -16.56 6.70 8.29
C LYS A 45 -17.22 8.01 7.84
N ARG A 46 -17.37 8.23 6.53
CA ARG A 46 -17.87 9.51 6.02
C ARG A 46 -19.01 9.37 5.01
N GLY A 47 -20.13 8.77 5.43
CA GLY A 47 -21.34 8.65 4.61
C GLY A 47 -21.07 7.99 3.24
N LEU A 48 -21.38 8.68 2.15
CA LEU A 48 -21.11 8.26 0.76
C LEU A 48 -19.60 8.14 0.41
N GLN A 49 -18.72 8.60 1.30
CA GLN A 49 -17.26 8.46 1.22
C GLN A 49 -16.77 7.43 2.25
N ALA A 50 -17.60 6.46 2.61
CA ALA A 50 -17.15 5.31 3.39
C ALA A 50 -16.14 4.50 2.55
N GLY A 51 -15.14 3.94 3.21
CA GLY A 51 -14.09 3.19 2.54
C GLY A 51 -12.97 2.78 3.49
N VAL A 52 -11.87 2.33 2.90
CA VAL A 52 -10.64 1.97 3.61
C VAL A 52 -9.50 2.82 3.07
N THR A 53 -8.71 3.38 3.97
CA THR A 53 -7.43 4.01 3.62
C THR A 53 -6.30 3.05 4.01
N LEU A 54 -5.35 2.83 3.12
CA LEU A 54 -4.09 2.16 3.41
C LEU A 54 -3.04 3.23 3.72
N CYS A 55 -2.42 3.14 4.90
CA CYS A 55 -1.39 4.06 5.35
C CYS A 55 -0.06 3.79 4.64
N THR A 56 0.13 4.38 3.46
CA THR A 56 1.36 4.26 2.65
C THR A 56 2.39 5.35 2.94
N ASP A 57 2.43 5.86 4.17
CA ASP A 57 3.19 7.07 4.54
C ASP A 57 4.71 6.92 4.35
N ASN A 58 5.21 5.67 4.38
CA ASN A 58 6.62 5.32 4.22
C ASN A 58 7.03 5.11 2.74
N PHE A 59 6.10 5.27 1.79
CA PHE A 59 6.37 5.14 0.36
C PHE A 59 6.38 6.51 -0.33
N ASN A 60 7.28 6.68 -1.30
CA ASN A 60 7.25 7.87 -2.16
C ASN A 60 6.08 7.79 -3.18
N ALA A 61 5.84 8.87 -3.91
CA ALA A 61 4.73 8.95 -4.85
C ALA A 61 4.75 7.85 -5.93
N ASP A 62 5.91 7.56 -6.51
CA ASP A 62 6.05 6.56 -7.59
C ASP A 62 5.73 5.14 -7.10
N LEU A 63 6.16 4.81 -5.88
CA LEU A 63 5.82 3.53 -5.25
C LEU A 63 4.33 3.47 -4.90
N VAL A 64 3.73 4.58 -4.46
CA VAL A 64 2.27 4.63 -4.23
C VAL A 64 1.50 4.39 -5.54
N GLU A 65 1.93 4.97 -6.66
CA GLU A 65 1.30 4.69 -7.96
C GLU A 65 1.45 3.21 -8.36
N THR A 66 2.64 2.61 -8.16
CA THR A 66 2.85 1.18 -8.41
C THR A 66 1.89 0.30 -7.61
N LEU A 67 1.64 0.65 -6.34
CA LEU A 67 0.69 -0.07 -5.48
C LEU A 67 -0.75 0.09 -5.95
N ARG A 68 -1.14 1.28 -6.42
CA ARG A 68 -2.47 1.54 -6.98
C ARG A 68 -2.72 0.76 -8.26
N ASP A 69 -1.74 0.74 -9.15
CA ASP A 69 -1.81 -0.03 -10.40
C ASP A 69 -1.93 -1.53 -10.12
N MET A 70 -1.19 -2.03 -9.12
CA MET A 70 -1.33 -3.42 -8.67
C MET A 70 -2.74 -3.71 -8.16
N LEU A 71 -3.32 -2.84 -7.32
CA LEU A 71 -4.69 -3.03 -6.80
C LEU A 71 -5.74 -3.02 -7.92
N HIS A 72 -5.56 -2.17 -8.93
CA HIS A 72 -6.44 -2.12 -10.08
C HIS A 72 -6.32 -3.38 -10.95
N GLN A 73 -5.09 -3.79 -11.29
CA GLN A 73 -4.85 -4.94 -12.16
C GLN A 73 -5.25 -6.27 -11.52
N ASN A 74 -4.99 -6.44 -10.22
CA ASN A 74 -5.24 -7.71 -9.53
C ASN A 74 -6.69 -7.88 -9.05
N PHE A 75 -7.36 -6.77 -8.71
CA PHE A 75 -8.67 -6.82 -8.05
C PHE A 75 -9.74 -5.91 -8.67
N GLY A 76 -9.42 -5.19 -9.75
CA GLY A 76 -10.34 -4.23 -10.37
C GLY A 76 -10.63 -3.00 -9.50
N MET A 77 -9.90 -2.80 -8.41
CA MET A 77 -10.20 -1.73 -7.45
C MET A 77 -9.84 -0.35 -8.00
N ILE A 78 -10.82 0.56 -7.99
CA ILE A 78 -10.57 1.98 -8.28
C ILE A 78 -10.13 2.67 -6.98
N THR A 79 -8.92 3.24 -7.01
CA THR A 79 -8.33 3.92 -5.86
C THR A 79 -8.06 5.39 -6.12
N SER A 80 -8.09 6.20 -5.06
CA SER A 80 -7.64 7.60 -5.10
C SER A 80 -6.50 7.84 -4.11
N ILE A 81 -5.78 8.95 -4.28
CA ILE A 81 -4.72 9.36 -3.36
C ILE A 81 -5.23 10.46 -2.44
N HIS A 82 -5.11 10.25 -1.14
CA HIS A 82 -5.24 11.29 -0.14
C HIS A 82 -3.87 11.84 0.22
N LYS A 83 -3.59 13.07 -0.24
CA LYS A 83 -2.41 13.84 0.18
C LYS A 83 -2.60 14.34 1.61
N LYS A 84 -1.59 14.14 2.45
CA LYS A 84 -1.57 14.56 3.84
C LYS A 84 -0.26 15.28 4.15
N LYS A 85 -0.28 16.09 5.20
CA LYS A 85 0.87 16.82 5.71
C LYS A 85 1.02 16.51 7.19
N ASN A 86 2.22 16.15 7.63
CA ASN A 86 2.48 15.93 9.05
C ASN A 86 2.74 17.27 9.77
N ASN A 87 2.92 17.23 11.09
CA ASN A 87 3.17 18.43 11.90
C ASN A 87 4.53 19.11 11.60
N TYR A 88 5.48 18.38 10.99
CA TYR A 88 6.81 18.87 10.62
C TYR A 88 6.85 19.49 9.22
N GLY A 89 5.78 19.31 8.44
CA GLY A 89 5.63 19.88 7.11
C GLY A 89 5.79 18.88 5.96
N ASP A 90 6.19 17.64 6.24
CA ASP A 90 6.39 16.61 5.23
C ASP A 90 5.05 16.15 4.64
N ILE A 91 5.05 15.94 3.33
CA ILE A 91 3.91 15.47 2.57
C ILE A 91 4.00 13.96 2.42
N TYR A 92 2.90 13.27 2.70
CA TYR A 92 2.78 11.82 2.48
C TYR A 92 1.47 11.48 1.78
N HIS A 93 1.45 10.31 1.15
CA HIS A 93 0.37 9.84 0.31
C HIS A 93 -0.26 8.59 0.91
N ARG A 94 -1.59 8.56 1.00
CA ARG A 94 -2.35 7.37 1.40
C ARG A 94 -3.28 6.92 0.29
N VAL A 95 -3.34 5.61 0.08
CA VAL A 95 -4.25 5.00 -0.91
C VAL A 95 -5.63 4.87 -0.29
N TYR A 96 -6.67 5.37 -0.97
CA TYR A 96 -8.05 5.24 -0.55
C TYR A 96 -8.81 4.31 -1.50
N ILE A 97 -9.48 3.31 -0.90
CA ILE A 97 -10.36 2.36 -1.56
C ILE A 97 -11.79 2.74 -1.16
N LYS A 98 -12.58 3.18 -2.14
CA LYS A 98 -13.97 3.56 -1.91
C LYS A 98 -14.82 2.31 -1.64
N LYS A 99 -15.72 2.39 -0.66
CA LYS A 99 -16.78 1.40 -0.51
C LYS A 99 -17.81 1.60 -1.63
N GLU A 100 -18.14 0.53 -2.33
CA GLU A 100 -19.27 0.52 -3.29
C GLU A 100 -20.60 0.80 -2.60
#